data_AF-A0A7N5KD59-F1
#
_entry.id   AF-A0A7N5KD59-F1
#
_cell.length_a   1.000
_cell.length_b   1.000
_cell.length_c   1.000
_cell.angle_alpha   90.00
_cell.angle_beta   90.00
_cell.angle_gamma   90.00
#
_symmetry.space_group_name_H-M   'P 1'
#
loop_
_entity.id
_entity.type
_entity.pdbx_description
1 polymer ?
#
loop_
_entity_poly.entity_id
_entity_poly.type
_entity_poly.pdbx_seq_one_letter_code
_entity_poly.pdbx_strand_id
1 'polypeptide(L)'
;MDPLMAFLCLLPLYPAGHCPNPGISVGAVRTGSRFGLGDKVSYRCSSNLVLTGSAERECQSNGAWSGTEPICRQPYSYDFPEDVAPALGTSFSHLLGATNPTQKKTKGVGRKIHIQRSGHLNLYLLLDASQSVAEDDFQIFKESAILMVDRIFSFEINVSVAIITFASKPQVVMSVLYDNSRDVTEVINSLNNINYKDHENGTGTNTYAALNSVHIMMNNQMQRLGMKTAAWQEIRHAIILLTDGKSNMGGSPKLAVDNIREILNINQQRSDYLDIYAIGVGKLDVDWRELNELGSKKDGERHAFILQDTEALYQVFEHMLDVSQLTDTICGVGNMSANASVQERTPWHVTIKPRSQETCRGALISDQWVLTAAHCFRNAENSSLWRVNVGDPNSQWGKDFSIEKAVISSGFDVFAKKDQGIREFYGDDIALLKLAEKVKMSTHARPICLPCTVEANLALRRPPGSTCRDHESELLNKLSIPAYFVSLNGNKMNINLKTGTEWISCIKAVSQDKTTFPDLKDVREVVTDQFLCSGMEKDDNPCRGESGGAVFLERRHRFFQVGLVSWGLYNPCGKSNKNSRQRAPKGKIPRDFHINLFRLQPWLRQHLEGILNFLPL
;
A
#
# COMPACT_ATOMS: atom_id res chain seq x y z
N MET A 1 53.68 -31.77 30.28
CA MET A 1 52.32 -32.35 30.27
C MET A 1 51.39 -31.21 29.92
N ASP A 2 51.00 -31.13 28.65
CA ASP A 2 50.37 -29.97 28.02
C ASP A 2 48.87 -29.88 28.36
N PRO A 3 48.33 -28.69 28.71
CA PRO A 3 46.92 -28.51 29.06
C PRO A 3 45.99 -28.41 27.83
N LEU A 4 46.39 -29.00 26.70
CA LEU A 4 45.66 -28.97 25.42
C LEU A 4 44.77 -30.20 25.17
N MET A 5 44.80 -31.20 26.06
CA MET A 5 44.09 -32.48 25.85
C MET A 5 42.71 -32.57 26.54
N ALA A 6 42.31 -31.57 27.33
CA ALA A 6 41.04 -31.63 28.08
C ALA A 6 39.83 -30.97 27.38
N PHE A 7 40.03 -30.29 26.24
CA PHE A 7 38.95 -29.55 25.54
C PHE A 7 38.37 -30.27 24.30
N LEU A 8 38.73 -31.55 24.08
CA LEU A 8 38.33 -32.29 22.86
C LEU A 8 37.25 -33.36 23.07
N CYS A 9 36.65 -33.49 24.27
CA CYS A 9 35.70 -34.57 24.57
C CYS A 9 34.23 -34.14 24.79
N LEU A 10 33.78 -32.96 24.32
CA LEU A 10 32.37 -32.54 24.42
C LEU A 10 31.78 -31.88 23.15
N LEU A 11 32.34 -32.15 21.98
CA LEU A 11 31.65 -31.84 20.72
C LEU A 11 31.07 -33.14 20.14
N PRO A 12 29.74 -33.23 19.96
CA PRO A 12 29.20 -34.34 19.18
C PRO A 12 29.72 -34.15 17.74
N LEU A 13 30.58 -35.08 17.31
CA LEU A 13 31.00 -35.26 15.92
C LEU A 13 29.78 -35.70 15.08
N TYR A 14 28.86 -34.77 14.81
CA TYR A 14 27.95 -34.90 13.68
C TYR A 14 28.67 -34.30 12.47
N PRO A 15 28.89 -35.05 11.38
CA PRO A 15 29.36 -34.45 10.13
C PRO A 15 28.36 -33.34 9.75
N ALA A 16 28.84 -32.12 9.59
CA ALA A 16 28.03 -31.01 9.10
C ALA A 16 27.51 -31.39 7.70
N GLY A 17 26.24 -31.78 7.61
CA GLY A 17 25.61 -32.15 6.35
C GLY A 17 25.62 -30.99 5.36
N HIS A 18 25.53 -31.33 4.06
CA HIS A 18 25.44 -30.37 2.96
C HIS A 18 24.31 -29.35 3.16
N CYS A 19 23.19 -29.78 3.73
CA CYS A 19 22.10 -28.93 4.16
C CYS A 19 22.06 -28.78 5.70
N PRO A 20 21.61 -27.62 6.22
CA PRO A 20 21.38 -27.44 7.65
C PRO A 20 20.30 -28.38 8.17
N ASN A 21 20.29 -28.69 9.46
CA ASN A 21 19.20 -29.47 10.07
C ASN A 21 17.84 -28.76 9.80
N PRO A 22 16.87 -29.41 9.14
CA PRO A 22 15.61 -28.77 8.74
C PRO A 22 14.61 -28.58 9.89
N GLY A 23 14.98 -28.92 11.12
CA GLY A 23 14.13 -28.74 12.31
C GLY A 23 12.93 -29.70 12.37
N ILE A 24 12.15 -29.56 13.44
CA ILE A 24 10.88 -30.24 13.71
C ILE A 24 9.94 -29.20 14.32
N SER A 25 8.85 -28.86 13.64
CA SER A 25 7.85 -27.92 14.15
C SER A 25 7.00 -28.54 15.25
N VAL A 26 6.37 -27.70 16.08
CA VAL A 26 5.51 -28.16 17.19
C VAL A 26 4.37 -29.02 16.64
N GLY A 27 4.18 -30.22 17.20
CA GLY A 27 3.18 -31.18 16.76
C GLY A 27 3.57 -32.02 15.54
N ALA A 28 4.72 -31.78 14.91
CA ALA A 28 5.25 -32.60 13.83
C ALA A 28 6.21 -33.68 14.35
N VAL A 29 6.27 -34.81 13.65
CA VAL A 29 7.23 -35.90 13.85
C VAL A 29 8.00 -36.06 12.55
N ARG A 30 9.33 -35.96 12.61
CA ARG A 30 10.22 -36.12 11.46
C ARG A 30 10.91 -37.48 11.45
N THR A 31 10.91 -38.13 10.28
CA THR A 31 11.72 -39.30 9.97
C THR A 31 12.85 -38.91 9.03
N GLY A 32 14.08 -39.35 9.32
CA GLY A 32 15.29 -38.95 8.59
C GLY A 32 16.21 -38.05 9.42
N SER A 33 17.50 -38.41 9.46
CA SER A 33 18.52 -37.78 10.30
C SER A 33 19.83 -37.48 9.58
N ARG A 34 19.91 -37.79 8.28
CA ARG A 34 21.04 -37.45 7.41
C ARG A 34 20.68 -36.22 6.57
N PHE A 35 21.64 -35.32 6.39
CA PHE A 35 21.44 -34.02 5.73
C PHE A 35 22.49 -33.75 4.62
N GLY A 36 23.04 -34.81 4.03
CA GLY A 36 23.88 -34.76 2.85
C GLY A 36 23.09 -34.46 1.58
N LEU A 37 23.80 -34.16 0.49
CA LEU A 37 23.20 -33.89 -0.81
C LEU A 37 22.34 -35.08 -1.27
N GLY A 38 21.07 -34.83 -1.61
CA GLY A 38 20.10 -35.86 -2.02
C GLY A 38 19.43 -36.61 -0.87
N ASP A 39 19.81 -36.37 0.39
CA ASP A 39 19.12 -36.96 1.54
C ASP A 39 17.70 -36.38 1.69
N LYS A 40 16.78 -37.23 2.14
CA LYS A 40 15.36 -36.90 2.32
C LYS A 40 14.95 -37.00 3.79
N VAL A 41 14.06 -36.09 4.18
CA VAL A 41 13.35 -36.13 5.46
C VAL A 41 11.85 -36.11 5.21
N SER A 42 11.09 -36.87 5.98
CA SER A 42 9.63 -36.92 5.90
C SER A 42 9.00 -36.48 7.22
N TYR A 43 7.83 -35.84 7.14
CA TYR A 43 7.14 -35.26 8.27
C TYR A 43 5.70 -35.77 8.34
N ARG A 44 5.22 -35.98 9.56
CA ARG A 44 3.82 -36.32 9.87
C ARG A 44 3.36 -35.54 11.09
N CYS A 45 2.08 -35.19 11.17
CA CYS A 45 1.51 -34.55 12.35
C CYS A 45 1.03 -35.57 13.40
N SER A 46 1.14 -35.22 14.67
CA SER A 46 0.51 -35.96 15.77
C SER A 46 -1.02 -35.81 15.73
N SER A 47 -1.73 -36.82 16.24
CA SER A 47 -3.19 -37.03 16.23
C SER A 47 -4.09 -35.80 15.98
N ASN A 48 -4.97 -35.91 14.99
CA ASN A 48 -6.01 -34.93 14.56
C ASN A 48 -5.53 -33.58 14.02
N LEU A 49 -4.23 -33.33 13.93
CA LEU A 49 -3.68 -32.14 13.28
C LEU A 49 -3.45 -32.39 11.78
N VAL A 50 -3.60 -31.34 10.97
CA VAL A 50 -3.38 -31.35 9.53
C VAL A 50 -2.00 -30.76 9.21
N LEU A 51 -1.27 -31.41 8.32
CA LEU A 51 0.06 -30.97 7.87
C LEU A 51 -0.06 -29.91 6.78
N THR A 52 0.43 -28.71 7.07
CA THR A 52 0.73 -27.62 6.13
C THR A 52 2.17 -27.76 5.65
N GLY A 53 2.47 -27.36 4.42
CA GLY A 53 3.84 -27.36 3.87
C GLY A 53 4.18 -28.65 3.15
N SER A 54 5.44 -29.05 3.15
CA SER A 54 5.93 -30.25 2.45
C SER A 54 6.05 -31.44 3.39
N ALA A 55 5.35 -32.53 3.06
CA ALA A 55 5.41 -33.80 3.79
C ALA A 55 6.77 -34.50 3.63
N GLU A 56 7.49 -34.25 2.54
CA GLU A 56 8.86 -34.71 2.31
C GLU A 56 9.71 -33.53 1.80
N ARG A 57 10.93 -33.41 2.30
CA ARG A 57 11.92 -32.42 1.86
C ARG A 57 13.23 -33.12 1.52
N GLU A 58 13.88 -32.68 0.44
CA GLU A 58 15.14 -33.22 -0.08
C GLU A 58 16.24 -32.15 -0.05
N CYS A 59 17.44 -32.52 0.37
CA CYS A 59 18.58 -31.62 0.39
C CYS A 59 19.13 -31.41 -1.03
N GLN A 60 19.09 -30.17 -1.51
CA GLN A 60 19.46 -29.80 -2.87
C GLN A 60 20.93 -29.38 -2.98
N SER A 61 21.45 -29.34 -4.22
CA SER A 61 22.84 -28.95 -4.54
C SER A 61 23.22 -27.55 -4.05
N ASN A 62 22.26 -26.64 -3.94
CA ASN A 62 22.43 -25.28 -3.43
C ASN A 62 22.55 -25.18 -1.89
N GLY A 63 22.52 -26.31 -1.17
CA GLY A 63 22.58 -26.34 0.30
C GLY A 63 21.28 -25.96 1.00
N ALA A 64 20.16 -25.89 0.27
CA ALA A 64 18.82 -25.65 0.80
C ALA A 64 17.93 -26.90 0.68
N TRP A 65 16.87 -26.95 1.48
CA TRP A 65 15.88 -28.02 1.41
C TRP A 65 14.81 -27.69 0.37
N SER A 66 14.36 -28.70 -0.37
CA SER A 66 13.24 -28.56 -1.29
C SER A 66 11.92 -28.31 -0.53
N GLY A 67 10.96 -27.71 -1.22
CA GLY A 67 9.62 -27.46 -0.68
C GLY A 67 9.59 -26.48 0.50
N THR A 68 8.48 -26.48 1.22
CA THR A 68 8.18 -25.54 2.31
C THR A 68 8.28 -26.23 3.68
N GLU A 69 8.72 -25.50 4.71
CA GLU A 69 8.75 -26.02 6.08
C GLU A 69 7.36 -26.47 6.55
N PRO A 70 7.23 -27.70 7.12
CA PRO A 70 5.93 -28.20 7.51
C PRO A 70 5.47 -27.69 8.87
N ILE A 71 4.18 -27.41 9.00
CA ILE A 71 3.53 -26.95 10.24
C ILE A 71 2.28 -27.80 10.49
N CYS A 72 2.02 -28.18 11.73
CA CYS A 72 0.81 -28.91 12.11
C CYS A 72 -0.24 -27.96 12.67
N ARG A 73 -1.46 -28.00 12.12
CA ARG A 73 -2.55 -27.08 12.50
C ARG A 73 -3.83 -27.82 12.87
N GLN A 74 -4.67 -27.15 13.65
CA GLN A 74 -6.05 -27.61 13.89
C GLN A 74 -6.91 -27.31 12.65
N PRO A 75 -7.88 -28.18 12.29
CA PRO A 75 -8.69 -27.99 11.08
C PRO A 75 -9.44 -26.65 11.00
N TYR A 76 -9.84 -26.09 12.15
CA TYR A 76 -10.60 -24.84 12.26
C TYR A 76 -9.72 -23.60 12.49
N SER A 77 -8.39 -23.71 12.37
CA SER A 77 -7.51 -22.55 12.52
C SER A 77 -7.53 -21.68 11.26
N TYR A 78 -7.62 -20.36 11.44
CA TYR A 78 -7.42 -19.36 10.40
C TYR A 78 -6.06 -18.68 10.56
N ASP A 79 -5.63 -17.96 9.53
CA ASP A 79 -4.43 -17.13 9.56
C ASP A 79 -4.76 -15.68 9.94
N PHE A 80 -3.91 -15.06 10.74
CA PHE A 80 -3.96 -13.63 10.99
C PHE A 80 -3.29 -12.87 9.83
N PRO A 81 -3.78 -11.67 9.47
CA PRO A 81 -3.18 -10.88 8.41
C PRO A 81 -1.67 -10.63 8.58
N GLU A 82 -1.22 -10.43 9.82
CA GLU A 82 0.19 -10.21 10.15
C GLU A 82 1.08 -11.42 9.85
N ASP A 83 0.53 -12.63 9.85
CA ASP A 83 1.24 -13.88 9.55
C ASP A 83 1.24 -14.21 8.06
N VAL A 84 0.14 -13.89 7.36
CA VAL A 84 0.00 -14.14 5.92
C VAL A 84 0.83 -13.16 5.12
N ALA A 85 0.83 -11.89 5.50
CA ALA A 85 1.40 -10.85 4.67
C ALA A 85 2.91 -10.94 4.43
N PRO A 86 3.76 -11.27 5.43
CA PRO A 86 5.19 -11.47 5.16
C PRO A 86 5.44 -12.66 4.23
N ALA A 87 4.59 -13.70 4.32
CA ALA A 87 4.71 -14.90 3.50
C ALA A 87 4.28 -14.67 2.05
N LEU A 88 3.12 -14.01 1.86
CA LEU A 88 2.60 -13.62 0.55
C LEU A 88 3.50 -12.53 -0.07
N GLY A 89 4.04 -11.62 0.75
CA GLY A 89 4.91 -10.52 0.34
C GLY A 89 6.27 -10.99 -0.15
N THR A 90 6.92 -11.92 0.55
CA THR A 90 8.19 -12.52 0.09
C THR A 90 8.03 -13.12 -1.31
N SER A 91 6.92 -13.82 -1.56
CA SER A 91 6.69 -14.49 -2.83
C SER A 91 6.29 -13.53 -3.96
N PHE A 92 5.45 -12.53 -3.68
CA PHE A 92 5.13 -11.46 -4.64
C PHE A 92 6.34 -10.56 -4.96
N SER A 93 7.33 -10.49 -4.05
CA SER A 93 8.63 -9.84 -4.30
C SER A 93 9.30 -10.43 -5.54
N HIS A 94 9.45 -11.75 -5.53
CA HIS A 94 10.08 -12.49 -6.62
C HIS A 94 9.32 -12.28 -7.94
N LEU A 95 7.99 -12.23 -7.90
CA LEU A 95 7.11 -11.95 -9.04
C LEU A 95 7.18 -10.51 -9.59
N LEU A 96 7.56 -9.53 -8.77
CA LEU A 96 7.72 -8.13 -9.21
C LEU A 96 9.16 -7.77 -9.56
N GLY A 97 10.05 -8.77 -9.64
CA GLY A 97 11.43 -8.61 -10.09
C GLY A 97 12.37 -8.10 -9.01
N ALA A 98 12.07 -8.40 -7.75
CA ALA A 98 12.75 -7.90 -6.57
C ALA A 98 14.25 -8.20 -6.42
N THR A 99 14.83 -9.11 -7.20
CA THR A 99 16.13 -9.65 -6.82
C THR A 99 17.20 -9.41 -7.87
N ASN A 100 18.23 -8.65 -7.45
CA ASN A 100 19.57 -8.81 -7.98
C ASN A 100 20.07 -10.21 -7.60
N PRO A 101 20.51 -11.06 -8.56
CA PRO A 101 20.87 -12.46 -8.30
C PRO A 101 22.11 -12.69 -7.41
N THR A 102 22.69 -11.64 -6.81
CA THR A 102 23.97 -11.69 -6.07
C THR A 102 23.87 -11.57 -4.55
N GLN A 103 22.70 -11.39 -3.93
CA GLN A 103 22.59 -11.33 -2.46
C GLN A 103 22.36 -12.71 -1.82
N LYS A 104 23.33 -13.17 -1.02
CA LYS A 104 23.27 -14.42 -0.23
C LYS A 104 22.05 -14.44 0.70
N LYS A 105 21.34 -15.57 0.71
CA LYS A 105 20.20 -15.85 1.59
C LYS A 105 20.59 -15.72 3.08
N THR A 106 20.19 -14.65 3.77
CA THR A 106 20.12 -14.63 5.23
C THR A 106 18.78 -15.22 5.70
N LYS A 107 18.84 -16.07 6.72
CA LYS A 107 17.70 -16.80 7.31
C LYS A 107 16.90 -15.90 8.25
N GLY A 108 15.57 -16.01 8.20
CA GLY A 108 14.70 -15.72 9.35
C GLY A 108 14.00 -14.36 9.42
N VAL A 109 14.01 -13.52 8.38
CA VAL A 109 13.23 -12.27 8.36
C VAL A 109 12.45 -12.23 7.04
N GLY A 110 11.13 -12.06 7.11
CA GLY A 110 10.26 -11.91 5.95
C GLY A 110 10.84 -10.87 5.00
N ARG A 111 11.15 -11.29 3.77
CA ARG A 111 11.74 -10.40 2.78
C ARG A 111 10.62 -9.55 2.21
N LYS A 112 10.88 -8.27 2.21
CA LYS A 112 9.99 -7.22 1.78
C LYS A 112 10.24 -6.94 0.27
N ILE A 113 9.16 -6.81 -0.53
CA ILE A 113 9.10 -6.65 -2.01
C ILE A 113 10.02 -5.57 -2.60
N HIS A 114 10.84 -5.93 -3.59
CA HIS A 114 11.48 -4.99 -4.51
C HIS A 114 10.70 -5.00 -5.84
N ILE A 115 10.26 -3.84 -6.30
CA ILE A 115 9.50 -3.70 -7.54
C ILE A 115 10.48 -3.14 -8.57
N GLN A 116 10.97 -3.97 -9.49
CA GLN A 116 11.71 -3.48 -10.65
C GLN A 116 10.72 -3.21 -11.78
N ARG A 117 10.84 -2.04 -12.44
CA ARG A 117 10.06 -1.72 -13.65
C ARG A 117 10.41 -2.59 -14.87
N SER A 118 11.31 -3.57 -14.72
CA SER A 118 11.66 -4.55 -15.76
C SER A 118 10.88 -5.86 -15.60
N GLY A 119 10.00 -6.12 -16.57
CA GLY A 119 9.20 -7.34 -16.65
C GLY A 119 7.70 -7.04 -16.84
N HIS A 120 6.94 -8.08 -17.20
CA HIS A 120 5.49 -8.03 -17.33
C HIS A 120 4.88 -9.07 -16.39
N LEU A 121 3.86 -8.69 -15.61
CA LEU A 121 3.15 -9.60 -14.72
C LEU A 121 1.83 -10.03 -15.35
N ASN A 122 1.61 -11.34 -15.46
CA ASN A 122 0.28 -11.88 -15.69
C ASN A 122 -0.31 -12.40 -14.37
N LEU A 123 -1.45 -11.82 -13.99
CA LEU A 123 -2.23 -12.25 -12.82
C LEU A 123 -3.47 -13.01 -13.30
N TYR A 124 -3.66 -14.24 -12.81
CA TYR A 124 -4.81 -15.08 -13.12
C TYR A 124 -5.66 -15.23 -11.87
N LEU A 125 -6.86 -14.64 -11.86
CA LEU A 125 -7.81 -14.72 -10.77
C LEU A 125 -8.84 -15.82 -11.06
N LEU A 126 -8.82 -16.87 -10.25
CA LEU A 126 -9.74 -18.01 -10.35
C LEU A 126 -10.71 -17.95 -9.16
N LEU A 127 -11.99 -17.72 -9.44
CA LEU A 127 -13.04 -17.60 -8.43
C LEU A 127 -13.95 -18.82 -8.49
N ASP A 128 -14.00 -19.58 -7.40
CA ASP A 128 -14.85 -20.75 -7.25
C ASP A 128 -16.31 -20.33 -7.05
N ALA A 129 -17.17 -20.72 -7.98
CA ALA A 129 -18.62 -20.49 -7.98
C ALA A 129 -19.40 -21.81 -7.88
N SER A 130 -18.77 -22.86 -7.34
CA SER A 130 -19.41 -24.15 -7.13
C SER A 130 -20.39 -24.11 -5.95
N GLN A 131 -21.25 -25.13 -5.86
CA GLN A 131 -22.30 -25.20 -4.83
C GLN A 131 -21.77 -25.24 -3.39
N SER A 132 -20.52 -25.63 -3.18
CA SER A 132 -19.92 -25.64 -1.84
C SER A 132 -19.57 -24.23 -1.34
N VAL A 133 -19.53 -23.25 -2.23
CA VAL A 133 -19.35 -21.82 -1.93
C VAL A 133 -20.72 -21.14 -1.98
N ALA A 134 -21.19 -20.55 -0.88
CA ALA A 134 -22.45 -19.82 -0.88
C ALA A 134 -22.37 -18.54 -1.72
N GLU A 135 -23.50 -18.03 -2.20
CA GLU A 135 -23.55 -16.79 -3.01
C GLU A 135 -22.95 -15.58 -2.26
N ASP A 136 -23.15 -15.50 -0.94
CA ASP A 136 -22.54 -14.48 -0.09
C ASP A 136 -21.00 -14.62 0.01
N ASP A 137 -20.49 -15.85 0.09
CA ASP A 137 -19.05 -16.12 0.12
C ASP A 137 -18.41 -15.87 -1.26
N PHE A 138 -19.14 -16.15 -2.34
CA PHE A 138 -18.71 -15.78 -3.69
C PHE A 138 -18.64 -14.26 -3.88
N GLN A 139 -19.57 -13.51 -3.26
CA GLN A 139 -19.50 -12.05 -3.24
C GLN A 139 -18.25 -11.56 -2.49
N ILE A 140 -17.86 -12.21 -1.39
CA ILE A 140 -16.58 -11.98 -0.70
C ILE A 140 -15.39 -12.24 -1.63
N PHE A 141 -15.44 -13.29 -2.47
CA PHE A 141 -14.40 -13.55 -3.48
C PHE A 141 -14.31 -12.44 -4.53
N LYS A 142 -15.45 -11.95 -5.03
CA LYS A 142 -15.49 -10.84 -5.98
C LYS A 142 -14.90 -9.55 -5.38
N GLU A 143 -15.30 -9.20 -4.17
CA GLU A 143 -14.79 -8.02 -3.47
C GLU A 143 -13.29 -8.13 -3.20
N SER A 144 -12.83 -9.31 -2.78
CA SER A 144 -11.42 -9.65 -2.63
C SER A 144 -10.63 -9.48 -3.93
N ALA A 145 -11.15 -10.00 -5.04
CA ALA A 145 -10.56 -9.87 -6.37
C ALA A 145 -10.47 -8.40 -6.83
N ILE A 146 -11.55 -7.62 -6.65
CA ILE A 146 -11.59 -6.19 -6.96
C ILE A 146 -10.52 -5.44 -6.18
N LEU A 147 -10.40 -5.71 -4.89
CA LEU A 147 -9.44 -5.06 -4.01
C LEU A 147 -7.99 -5.38 -4.42
N MET A 148 -7.70 -6.65 -4.71
CA MET A 148 -6.39 -7.08 -5.21
C MET A 148 -6.01 -6.36 -6.50
N VAL A 149 -6.93 -6.32 -7.47
CA VAL A 149 -6.73 -5.64 -8.74
C VAL A 149 -6.51 -4.15 -8.50
N ASP A 150 -7.40 -3.48 -7.77
CA ASP A 150 -7.31 -2.04 -7.55
C ASP A 150 -5.98 -1.65 -6.89
N ARG A 151 -5.52 -2.47 -5.95
CA ARG A 151 -4.25 -2.26 -5.26
C ARG A 151 -3.04 -2.51 -6.17
N ILE A 152 -3.00 -3.61 -6.92
CA ILE A 152 -1.88 -3.94 -7.82
C ILE A 152 -1.69 -2.85 -8.89
N PHE A 153 -2.78 -2.36 -9.47
CA PHE A 153 -2.73 -1.27 -10.46
C PHE A 153 -2.31 0.09 -9.87
N SER A 154 -2.38 0.29 -8.54
CA SER A 154 -1.96 1.55 -7.91
C SER A 154 -0.44 1.81 -7.96
N PHE A 155 0.35 0.76 -8.25
CA PHE A 155 1.82 0.81 -8.31
C PHE A 155 2.40 1.16 -9.67
N GLU A 156 1.56 1.38 -10.68
CA GLU A 156 2.00 1.76 -12.03
C GLU A 156 2.97 0.72 -12.67
N ILE A 157 2.75 -0.58 -12.39
CA ILE A 157 3.49 -1.70 -12.99
C ILE A 157 2.81 -2.24 -14.26
N ASN A 158 3.59 -2.87 -15.15
CA ASN A 158 3.05 -3.57 -16.32
C ASN A 158 2.37 -4.88 -15.90
N VAL A 159 1.04 -4.87 -15.81
CA VAL A 159 0.24 -6.02 -15.41
C VAL A 159 -0.88 -6.31 -16.42
N SER A 160 -1.13 -7.58 -16.69
CA SER A 160 -2.31 -8.10 -17.39
C SER A 160 -3.08 -9.02 -16.45
N VAL A 161 -4.40 -8.84 -16.34
CA VAL A 161 -5.26 -9.65 -15.48
C VAL A 161 -6.18 -10.55 -16.31
N ALA A 162 -6.19 -11.85 -16.00
CA ALA A 162 -7.21 -12.78 -16.44
C ALA A 162 -8.18 -13.07 -15.30
N ILE A 163 -9.45 -13.24 -15.64
CA ILE A 163 -10.53 -13.54 -14.70
C ILE A 163 -11.23 -14.79 -15.19
N ILE A 164 -11.28 -15.80 -14.33
CA ILE A 164 -11.92 -17.09 -14.59
C ILE A 164 -12.82 -17.40 -13.41
N THR A 165 -14.10 -17.65 -13.67
CA THR A 165 -14.99 -18.27 -12.68
C THR A 165 -15.12 -19.74 -12.99
N PHE A 166 -15.28 -20.60 -11.99
CA PHE A 166 -15.40 -22.02 -12.24
C PHE A 166 -16.33 -22.73 -11.27
N ALA A 167 -17.03 -23.73 -11.80
CA ALA A 167 -17.72 -24.77 -11.05
C ALA A 167 -17.46 -26.11 -11.75
N SER A 168 -18.46 -26.76 -12.36
CA SER A 168 -18.23 -27.97 -13.15
C SER A 168 -17.41 -27.70 -14.41
N LYS A 169 -17.50 -26.48 -14.94
CA LYS A 169 -16.74 -26.00 -16.09
C LYS A 169 -16.15 -24.61 -15.78
N PRO A 170 -14.99 -24.26 -16.35
CA PRO A 170 -14.46 -22.91 -16.25
C PRO A 170 -15.14 -21.99 -17.26
N GLN A 171 -15.32 -20.73 -16.86
CA GLN A 171 -15.76 -19.63 -17.71
C GLN A 171 -14.70 -18.53 -17.67
N VAL A 172 -14.06 -18.29 -18.83
CA VAL A 172 -13.07 -17.22 -18.98
C VAL A 172 -13.84 -15.92 -19.21
N VAL A 173 -13.87 -15.07 -18.18
CA VAL A 173 -14.49 -13.75 -18.23
C VAL A 173 -13.54 -12.74 -18.88
N MET A 174 -12.24 -12.87 -18.60
CA MET A 174 -11.19 -12.04 -19.18
C MET A 174 -9.92 -12.85 -19.43
N SER A 175 -9.23 -12.57 -20.54
CA SER A 175 -8.01 -13.25 -20.96
C SER A 175 -6.86 -12.28 -21.18
N VAL A 176 -5.65 -12.65 -20.74
CA VAL A 176 -4.41 -11.85 -20.93
C VAL A 176 -3.98 -11.70 -22.40
N LEU A 177 -4.67 -12.38 -23.33
CA LEU A 177 -4.44 -12.26 -24.77
C LEU A 177 -4.98 -10.95 -25.35
N TYR A 178 -5.90 -10.28 -24.64
CA TYR A 178 -6.56 -9.07 -25.10
C TYR A 178 -6.04 -7.85 -24.35
N ASP A 179 -5.95 -6.71 -25.03
CA ASP A 179 -5.37 -5.49 -24.45
C ASP A 179 -6.22 -4.90 -23.31
N ASN A 180 -7.52 -5.18 -23.27
CA ASN A 180 -8.40 -4.80 -22.17
C ASN A 180 -8.00 -5.42 -20.82
N SER A 181 -7.25 -6.54 -20.82
CA SER A 181 -6.67 -7.12 -19.59
C SER A 181 -5.67 -6.22 -18.87
N ARG A 182 -5.19 -5.16 -19.55
CA ARG A 182 -4.27 -4.15 -19.01
C ARG A 182 -4.99 -2.89 -18.55
N ASP A 183 -6.30 -2.77 -18.80
CA ASP A 183 -7.10 -1.64 -18.36
C ASP A 183 -7.84 -2.01 -17.09
N VAL A 184 -7.46 -1.40 -15.98
CA VAL A 184 -8.09 -1.65 -14.67
C VAL A 184 -9.59 -1.37 -14.67
N THR A 185 -10.07 -0.42 -15.46
CA THR A 185 -11.50 -0.11 -15.56
C THR A 185 -12.25 -1.27 -16.19
N GLU A 186 -11.72 -1.83 -17.28
CA GLU A 186 -12.28 -3.00 -17.95
C GLU A 186 -12.22 -4.25 -17.07
N VAL A 187 -11.10 -4.46 -16.36
CA VAL A 187 -10.91 -5.58 -15.42
C VAL A 187 -11.94 -5.49 -14.28
N ILE A 188 -12.06 -4.33 -13.63
CA ILE A 188 -13.00 -4.12 -12.53
C ILE A 188 -14.46 -4.20 -13.00
N ASN A 189 -14.79 -3.64 -14.17
CA ASN A 189 -16.13 -3.77 -14.75
C ASN A 189 -16.48 -5.23 -15.02
N SER A 190 -15.52 -6.00 -15.54
CA SER A 190 -15.68 -7.43 -15.78
C SER A 190 -15.90 -8.19 -14.47
N LEU A 191 -15.13 -7.88 -13.41
CA LEU A 191 -15.35 -8.47 -12.07
C LEU A 191 -16.73 -8.12 -11.50
N ASN A 192 -17.17 -6.87 -11.62
CA ASN A 192 -18.49 -6.45 -11.12
C ASN A 192 -19.64 -7.21 -11.79
N ASN A 193 -19.52 -7.45 -13.10
CA ASN A 193 -20.55 -8.08 -13.93
C ASN A 193 -20.66 -9.60 -13.79
N ILE A 194 -19.73 -10.25 -13.08
CA ILE A 194 -19.78 -11.70 -12.84
C ILE A 194 -21.00 -12.05 -11.99
N ASN A 195 -21.73 -13.08 -12.38
CA ASN A 195 -22.88 -13.58 -11.63
C ASN A 195 -22.61 -15.00 -11.11
N TYR A 196 -22.92 -15.27 -9.84
CA TYR A 196 -22.85 -16.61 -9.26
C TYR A 196 -23.69 -17.62 -10.05
N LYS A 197 -24.84 -17.18 -10.57
CA LYS A 197 -25.78 -18.04 -11.33
C LYS A 197 -25.27 -18.43 -12.71
N ASP A 198 -24.17 -17.87 -13.21
CA ASP A 198 -23.59 -18.28 -14.49
C ASP A 198 -23.21 -19.78 -14.49
N HIS A 199 -23.03 -20.37 -13.30
CA HIS A 199 -22.72 -21.78 -13.09
C HIS A 199 -23.91 -22.66 -12.65
N GLU A 200 -25.16 -22.16 -12.70
CA GLU A 200 -26.35 -22.89 -12.20
C GLU A 200 -26.60 -24.24 -12.88
N ASN A 201 -26.16 -24.38 -14.14
CA ASN A 201 -26.31 -25.60 -14.95
C ASN A 201 -25.21 -26.64 -14.69
N GLY A 202 -24.25 -26.36 -13.81
CA GLY A 202 -23.13 -27.24 -13.51
C GLY A 202 -22.38 -26.79 -12.28
N THR A 203 -22.89 -27.15 -11.11
CA THR A 203 -22.48 -26.62 -9.81
C THR A 203 -21.45 -27.47 -9.06
N GLY A 204 -20.86 -28.49 -9.70
CA GLY A 204 -19.74 -29.25 -9.13
C GLY A 204 -18.46 -28.43 -9.04
N THR A 205 -17.35 -29.01 -8.56
CA THR A 205 -16.11 -28.27 -8.25
C THR A 205 -14.93 -28.85 -9.04
N ASN A 206 -14.68 -28.34 -10.24
CA ASN A 206 -13.67 -28.83 -11.19
C ASN A 206 -12.43 -27.93 -11.26
N THR A 207 -11.63 -27.96 -10.20
CA THR A 207 -10.40 -27.14 -10.08
C THR A 207 -9.36 -27.49 -11.16
N TYR A 208 -9.27 -28.77 -11.56
CA TYR A 208 -8.41 -29.19 -12.67
C TYR A 208 -8.74 -28.44 -13.97
N ALA A 209 -10.02 -28.38 -14.35
CA ALA A 209 -10.42 -27.71 -15.59
C ALA A 209 -10.17 -26.20 -15.53
N ALA A 210 -10.34 -25.57 -14.37
CA ALA A 210 -10.03 -24.15 -14.16
C ALA A 210 -8.54 -23.85 -14.39
N LEU A 211 -7.64 -24.61 -13.77
CA LEU A 211 -6.20 -24.49 -13.97
C LEU A 211 -5.79 -24.85 -15.41
N ASN A 212 -6.43 -25.84 -16.02
CA ASN A 212 -6.17 -26.18 -17.41
C ASN A 212 -6.56 -25.03 -18.37
N SER A 213 -7.57 -24.23 -18.03
CA SER A 213 -7.92 -23.02 -18.78
C SER A 213 -6.77 -21.99 -18.75
N VAL A 214 -6.11 -21.84 -17.59
CA VAL A 214 -4.89 -21.01 -17.47
C VAL A 214 -3.75 -21.56 -18.33
N HIS A 215 -3.51 -22.86 -18.28
CA HIS A 215 -2.49 -23.52 -19.12
C HIS A 215 -2.71 -23.24 -20.61
N ILE A 216 -3.95 -23.39 -21.09
CA ILE A 216 -4.32 -23.09 -22.48
C ILE A 216 -4.06 -21.61 -22.81
N MET A 217 -4.42 -20.70 -21.91
CA MET A 217 -4.20 -19.27 -22.08
C MET A 217 -2.70 -18.92 -22.18
N MET A 218 -1.87 -19.51 -21.32
CA MET A 218 -0.41 -19.39 -21.38
C MET A 218 0.16 -19.92 -22.69
N ASN A 219 -0.30 -21.09 -23.14
CA ASN A 219 0.13 -21.66 -24.42
C ASN A 219 -0.20 -20.74 -25.59
N ASN A 220 -1.44 -20.23 -25.65
CA ASN A 220 -1.85 -19.32 -26.72
C ASN A 220 -1.02 -18.01 -26.71
N GLN A 221 -0.67 -17.50 -25.53
CA GLN A 221 0.16 -16.30 -25.43
C GLN A 221 1.60 -16.57 -25.85
N MET A 222 2.18 -17.70 -25.43
CA MET A 222 3.51 -18.15 -25.84
C MET A 222 3.60 -18.31 -27.36
N GLN A 223 2.59 -18.91 -27.99
CA GLN A 223 2.55 -19.07 -29.45
C GLN A 223 2.50 -17.71 -30.17
N ARG A 224 1.76 -16.73 -29.62
CA ARG A 224 1.66 -15.38 -30.18
C ARG A 224 2.95 -14.56 -30.02
N LEU A 225 3.60 -14.62 -28.86
CA LEU A 225 4.82 -13.85 -28.57
C LEU A 225 6.09 -14.53 -29.06
N GLY A 226 6.05 -15.84 -29.28
CA GLY A 226 7.18 -16.67 -29.63
C GLY A 226 7.96 -17.14 -28.40
N MET A 227 8.09 -18.46 -28.21
CA MET A 227 8.73 -19.09 -27.04
C MET A 227 10.15 -18.58 -26.75
N LYS A 228 10.94 -18.21 -27.77
CA LYS A 228 12.34 -17.79 -27.60
C LYS A 228 12.51 -16.27 -27.43
N THR A 229 11.43 -15.48 -27.46
CA THR A 229 11.54 -14.03 -27.38
C THR A 229 11.63 -13.56 -25.92
N ALA A 230 12.31 -12.44 -25.70
CA ALA A 230 12.33 -11.77 -24.40
C ALA A 230 10.91 -11.44 -23.92
N ALA A 231 10.02 -11.06 -24.85
CA ALA A 231 8.62 -10.74 -24.57
C ALA A 231 7.84 -11.88 -23.88
N TRP A 232 8.16 -13.15 -24.14
CA TRP A 232 7.59 -14.28 -23.39
C TRP A 232 8.44 -14.63 -22.15
N GLN A 233 9.76 -14.71 -22.33
CA GLN A 233 10.66 -15.20 -21.29
C GLN A 233 10.72 -14.32 -20.04
N GLU A 234 10.38 -13.03 -20.17
CA GLU A 234 10.32 -12.04 -19.09
C GLU A 234 8.97 -11.98 -18.37
N ILE A 235 7.92 -12.66 -18.88
CA ILE A 235 6.62 -12.67 -18.22
C ILE A 235 6.70 -13.52 -16.96
N ARG A 236 6.26 -12.94 -15.84
CA ARG A 236 6.06 -13.66 -14.58
C ARG A 236 4.57 -13.96 -14.41
N HIS A 237 4.25 -15.11 -13.86
CA HIS A 237 2.88 -15.62 -13.76
C HIS A 237 2.48 -15.82 -12.30
N ALA A 238 1.39 -15.17 -11.89
CA ALA A 238 0.80 -15.33 -10.57
C ALA A 238 -0.63 -15.84 -10.71
N ILE A 239 -0.94 -17.02 -10.15
CA ILE A 239 -2.28 -17.59 -10.13
C ILE A 239 -2.82 -17.48 -8.70
N ILE A 240 -3.99 -16.86 -8.54
CA ILE A 240 -4.67 -16.76 -7.24
C ILE A 240 -6.02 -17.46 -7.36
N LEU A 241 -6.19 -18.53 -6.60
CA LEU A 241 -7.42 -19.30 -6.49
C LEU A 241 -8.14 -18.91 -5.21
N LEU A 242 -9.36 -18.37 -5.34
CA LEU A 242 -10.29 -18.15 -4.24
C LEU A 242 -11.29 -19.30 -4.24
N THR A 243 -11.13 -20.22 -3.30
CA THR A 243 -11.87 -21.50 -3.24
C THR A 243 -11.89 -22.05 -1.81
N ASP A 244 -12.87 -22.89 -1.51
CA ASP A 244 -12.90 -23.69 -0.28
C ASP A 244 -12.00 -24.95 -0.36
N GLY A 245 -11.41 -25.23 -1.53
CA GLY A 245 -10.52 -26.37 -1.76
C GLY A 245 -11.24 -27.71 -1.83
N LYS A 246 -12.54 -27.77 -2.16
CA LYS A 246 -13.29 -29.04 -2.17
C LYS A 246 -13.50 -29.59 -3.59
N SER A 247 -12.43 -29.85 -4.34
CA SER A 247 -12.60 -30.41 -5.68
C SER A 247 -13.18 -31.82 -5.63
N ASN A 248 -14.24 -32.03 -6.43
CA ASN A 248 -14.99 -33.28 -6.45
C ASN A 248 -15.10 -33.89 -7.87
N MET A 249 -14.51 -33.25 -8.87
CA MET A 249 -14.54 -33.73 -10.25
C MET A 249 -13.35 -33.22 -11.08
N GLY A 250 -13.07 -33.85 -12.22
CA GLY A 250 -11.96 -33.48 -13.11
C GLY A 250 -10.61 -34.14 -12.80
N GLY A 251 -10.53 -34.91 -11.70
CA GLY A 251 -9.30 -35.57 -11.27
C GLY A 251 -8.39 -34.62 -10.47
N SER A 252 -7.14 -35.02 -10.27
CA SER A 252 -6.21 -34.24 -9.43
C SER A 252 -5.84 -32.90 -10.09
N PRO A 253 -6.10 -31.75 -9.43
CA PRO A 253 -5.68 -30.44 -9.93
C PRO A 253 -4.17 -30.30 -10.12
N LYS A 254 -3.38 -31.11 -9.39
CA LYS A 254 -1.92 -31.15 -9.49
C LYS A 254 -1.43 -31.42 -10.91
N LEU A 255 -2.14 -32.24 -11.68
CA LEU A 255 -1.78 -32.51 -13.07
C LEU A 255 -1.80 -31.24 -13.93
N ALA A 256 -2.77 -30.35 -13.72
CA ALA A 256 -2.83 -29.08 -14.43
C ALA A 256 -1.70 -28.14 -13.97
N VAL A 257 -1.36 -28.14 -12.68
CA VAL A 257 -0.19 -27.41 -12.16
C VAL A 257 1.11 -27.89 -12.81
N ASP A 258 1.30 -29.20 -12.95
CA ASP A 258 2.48 -29.78 -13.59
C ASP A 258 2.58 -29.37 -15.08
N ASN A 259 1.46 -29.37 -15.81
CA ASN A 259 1.40 -28.88 -17.19
C ASN A 259 1.77 -27.39 -17.31
N ILE A 260 1.34 -26.56 -16.34
CA ILE A 260 1.71 -25.13 -16.27
C ILE A 260 3.22 -24.99 -16.01
N ARG A 261 3.78 -25.80 -15.12
CA ARG A 261 5.22 -25.78 -14.82
C ARG A 261 6.06 -26.18 -16.03
N GLU A 262 5.60 -27.15 -16.80
CA GLU A 262 6.27 -27.63 -18.00
C GLU A 262 6.35 -26.54 -19.07
N ILE A 263 5.23 -25.89 -19.41
CA ILE A 263 5.20 -24.86 -20.47
C ILE A 263 6.00 -23.61 -20.10
N LEU A 264 6.07 -23.26 -18.81
CA LEU A 264 6.87 -22.15 -18.31
C LEU A 264 8.35 -22.52 -18.08
N ASN A 265 8.74 -23.78 -18.30
CA ASN A 265 10.07 -24.32 -18.04
C ASN A 265 10.56 -24.02 -16.60
N ILE A 266 9.70 -24.29 -15.61
CA ILE A 266 10.00 -24.00 -14.20
C ILE A 266 11.02 -24.99 -13.66
N ASN A 267 12.21 -24.49 -13.37
CA ASN A 267 13.32 -25.20 -12.75
C ASN A 267 13.91 -24.37 -11.59
N GLN A 268 15.01 -24.81 -10.98
CA GLN A 268 15.64 -24.09 -9.86
C GLN A 268 16.06 -22.65 -10.18
N GLN A 269 16.36 -22.33 -11.44
CA GLN A 269 16.75 -20.98 -11.88
C GLN A 269 15.56 -20.12 -12.30
N ARG A 270 14.41 -20.75 -12.60
CA ARG A 270 13.17 -20.10 -13.04
C ARG A 270 12.02 -20.25 -12.04
N SER A 271 12.32 -20.54 -10.77
CA SER A 271 11.31 -20.69 -9.72
C SER A 271 10.45 -19.44 -9.55
N ASP A 272 11.00 -18.27 -9.83
CA ASP A 272 10.41 -16.96 -9.57
C ASP A 272 9.44 -16.50 -10.69
N TYR A 273 9.28 -17.32 -11.73
CA TYR A 273 8.40 -17.03 -12.88
C TYR A 273 6.98 -17.61 -12.73
N LEU A 274 6.74 -18.41 -11.70
CA LEU A 274 5.43 -18.96 -11.38
C LEU A 274 5.22 -18.98 -9.87
N ASP A 275 4.09 -18.40 -9.46
CA ASP A 275 3.52 -18.57 -8.13
C ASP A 275 2.04 -18.89 -8.23
N ILE A 276 1.62 -19.83 -7.39
CA ILE A 276 0.23 -20.30 -7.30
C ILE A 276 -0.18 -20.17 -5.84
N TYR A 277 -1.21 -19.36 -5.59
CA TYR A 277 -1.79 -19.10 -4.29
C TYR A 277 -3.19 -19.70 -4.22
N ALA A 278 -3.48 -20.41 -3.14
CA ALA A 278 -4.81 -20.94 -2.85
C ALA A 278 -5.29 -20.33 -1.53
N ILE A 279 -6.34 -19.51 -1.60
CA ILE A 279 -6.80 -18.69 -0.48
C ILE A 279 -8.28 -18.99 -0.22
N GLY A 280 -8.59 -19.52 0.96
CA GLY A 280 -9.94 -19.55 1.48
C GLY A 280 -10.24 -18.23 2.20
N VAL A 281 -11.29 -17.51 1.81
CA VAL A 281 -11.69 -16.24 2.44
C VAL A 281 -13.16 -16.30 2.83
N GLY A 282 -13.49 -15.93 4.07
CA GLY A 282 -14.86 -15.92 4.57
C GLY A 282 -15.13 -17.06 5.55
N LYS A 283 -16.42 -17.33 5.81
CA LYS A 283 -16.86 -18.37 6.76
C LYS A 283 -16.97 -19.74 6.09
N LEU A 284 -15.97 -20.07 5.28
CA LEU A 284 -15.92 -21.29 4.50
C LEU A 284 -15.50 -22.46 5.38
N ASP A 285 -16.12 -23.61 5.16
CA ASP A 285 -15.57 -24.90 5.60
C ASP A 285 -14.52 -25.31 4.56
N VAL A 286 -13.25 -25.06 4.86
CA VAL A 286 -12.14 -25.16 3.91
C VAL A 286 -11.43 -26.50 4.04
N ASP A 287 -11.20 -27.19 2.91
CA ASP A 287 -10.26 -28.33 2.87
C ASP A 287 -8.82 -27.81 2.74
N TRP A 288 -8.17 -27.70 3.89
CA TRP A 288 -6.79 -27.26 3.96
C TRP A 288 -5.81 -28.14 3.21
N ARG A 289 -6.08 -29.45 3.10
CA ARG A 289 -5.17 -30.39 2.46
C ARG A 289 -5.08 -30.08 0.97
N GLU A 290 -6.22 -29.83 0.32
CA GLU A 290 -6.26 -29.47 -1.08
C GLU A 290 -5.68 -28.07 -1.33
N LEU A 291 -6.03 -27.05 -0.53
CA LEU A 291 -5.40 -25.72 -0.65
C LEU A 291 -3.87 -25.81 -0.55
N ASN A 292 -3.37 -26.62 0.39
CA ASN A 292 -1.95 -26.85 0.54
C ASN A 292 -1.37 -27.59 -0.66
N GLU A 293 -2.06 -28.53 -1.30
CA GLU A 293 -1.57 -29.19 -2.51
C GLU A 293 -1.50 -28.26 -3.72
N LEU A 294 -2.43 -27.31 -3.85
CA LEU A 294 -2.47 -26.32 -4.93
C LEU A 294 -1.39 -25.23 -4.78
N GLY A 295 -1.17 -24.76 -3.55
CA GLY A 295 -0.19 -23.71 -3.27
C GLY A 295 1.24 -24.12 -3.61
N SER A 296 2.01 -23.20 -4.18
CA SER A 296 3.42 -23.43 -4.51
C SER A 296 4.26 -23.86 -3.29
N LYS A 297 5.31 -24.66 -3.56
CA LYS A 297 6.20 -25.22 -2.54
C LYS A 297 7.59 -24.63 -2.67
N LYS A 298 7.81 -23.48 -2.03
CA LYS A 298 9.08 -22.74 -2.02
C LYS A 298 9.64 -22.65 -0.60
N ASP A 299 10.97 -22.78 -0.49
CA ASP A 299 11.67 -22.76 0.81
C ASP A 299 11.58 -21.38 1.45
N GLY A 300 11.01 -21.30 2.66
CA GLY A 300 10.80 -20.06 3.39
C GLY A 300 9.55 -19.27 2.99
N GLU A 301 8.69 -19.81 2.11
CA GLU A 301 7.47 -19.13 1.64
C GLU A 301 6.21 -19.98 1.90
N ARG A 302 5.06 -19.33 2.05
CA ARG A 302 3.75 -19.98 2.12
C ARG A 302 2.88 -19.48 0.97
N HIS A 303 2.03 -20.38 0.47
CA HIS A 303 1.15 -20.13 -0.67
C HIS A 303 -0.29 -20.63 -0.47
N ALA A 304 -0.60 -21.09 0.74
CA ALA A 304 -1.93 -21.54 1.13
C ALA A 304 -2.34 -20.84 2.43
N PHE A 305 -3.53 -20.23 2.40
CA PHE A 305 -3.99 -19.33 3.46
C PHE A 305 -5.50 -19.47 3.69
N ILE A 306 -5.93 -19.30 4.95
CA ILE A 306 -7.34 -19.12 5.32
C ILE A 306 -7.48 -17.77 6.01
N LEU A 307 -8.35 -16.92 5.50
CA LEU A 307 -8.62 -15.59 6.04
C LEU A 307 -10.09 -15.46 6.42
N GLN A 308 -10.37 -14.74 7.50
CA GLN A 308 -11.72 -14.66 8.05
C GLN A 308 -12.68 -13.84 7.19
N ASP A 309 -12.19 -12.77 6.55
CA ASP A 309 -12.99 -11.83 5.78
C ASP A 309 -12.14 -11.03 4.77
N THR A 310 -12.79 -10.14 4.02
CA THR A 310 -12.17 -9.24 3.03
C THR A 310 -11.21 -8.24 3.66
N GLU A 311 -11.46 -7.79 4.89
CA GLU A 311 -10.59 -6.85 5.60
C GLU A 311 -9.27 -7.54 6.00
N ALA A 312 -9.32 -8.78 6.44
CA ALA A 312 -8.14 -9.58 6.70
C ALA A 312 -7.27 -9.71 5.44
N LEU A 313 -7.90 -10.00 4.28
CA LEU A 313 -7.18 -10.02 3.00
C LEU A 313 -6.63 -8.63 2.62
N TYR A 314 -7.37 -7.56 2.87
CA TYR A 314 -6.89 -6.20 2.64
C TYR A 314 -5.62 -5.89 3.42
N GLN A 315 -5.65 -6.16 4.73
CA GLN A 315 -4.50 -5.98 5.62
C GLN A 315 -3.32 -6.83 5.14
N VAL A 316 -3.58 -8.04 4.65
CA VAL A 316 -2.54 -8.88 4.04
C VAL A 316 -1.86 -8.14 2.89
N PHE A 317 -2.61 -7.65 1.90
CA PHE A 317 -2.02 -6.92 0.78
C PHE A 317 -1.25 -5.67 1.22
N GLU A 318 -1.76 -4.90 2.17
CA GLU A 318 -1.04 -3.74 2.70
C GLU A 318 0.31 -4.10 3.34
N HIS A 319 0.35 -5.20 4.08
CA HIS A 319 1.57 -5.66 4.72
C HIS A 319 2.53 -6.39 3.78
N MET A 320 2.05 -6.93 2.66
CA MET A 320 2.89 -7.56 1.62
C MET A 320 3.75 -6.53 0.88
N LEU A 321 3.19 -5.35 0.63
CA LEU A 321 3.72 -4.37 -0.29
C LEU A 321 4.84 -3.56 0.34
N ASP A 322 6.08 -3.93 0.03
CA ASP A 322 7.24 -3.14 0.45
C ASP A 322 7.52 -2.01 -0.51
N VAL A 323 6.96 -0.86 -0.17
CA VAL A 323 7.27 0.37 -0.85
C VAL A 323 8.67 0.90 -0.49
N SER A 324 9.49 0.24 0.34
CA SER A 324 10.79 0.79 0.78
C SER A 324 11.82 0.83 -0.35
N GLN A 325 11.67 -0.04 -1.35
CA GLN A 325 12.55 -0.19 -2.50
C GLN A 325 12.08 0.59 -3.74
N LEU A 326 10.90 1.24 -3.71
CA LEU A 326 10.47 2.21 -4.72
C LEU A 326 11.35 3.47 -4.61
N THR A 327 12.56 3.45 -5.16
CA THR A 327 13.45 4.62 -5.13
C THR A 327 12.92 5.77 -5.99
N ASP A 328 11.95 5.49 -6.87
CA ASP A 328 11.29 6.48 -7.70
C ASP A 328 10.41 7.41 -6.87
N THR A 329 10.25 8.65 -7.36
CA THR A 329 9.46 9.72 -6.73
C THR A 329 7.95 9.58 -6.96
N ILE A 330 7.42 8.34 -6.90
CA ILE A 330 5.98 8.11 -7.00
C ILE A 330 5.27 8.83 -5.85
N CYS A 331 4.26 9.64 -6.19
CA CYS A 331 3.58 10.50 -5.23
C CYS A 331 2.44 9.78 -4.50
N GLY A 332 2.07 10.25 -3.31
CA GLY A 332 0.82 9.87 -2.65
C GLY A 332 0.72 8.38 -2.30
N VAL A 333 1.85 7.71 -2.09
CA VAL A 333 1.89 6.32 -1.63
C VAL A 333 2.15 6.33 -0.12
N GLY A 334 1.29 5.66 0.64
CA GLY A 334 1.43 5.45 2.08
C GLY A 334 0.94 4.06 2.46
N ASN A 335 1.31 3.59 3.65
CA ASN A 335 0.87 2.32 4.20
C ASN A 335 -0.51 2.48 4.86
N MET A 336 -1.48 1.63 4.51
CA MET A 336 -2.84 1.71 5.06
C MET A 336 -3.08 0.74 6.23
N SER A 337 -2.10 -0.11 6.54
CA SER A 337 -2.15 -0.99 7.71
C SER A 337 -2.27 -0.19 9.01
N ALA A 338 -3.13 -0.66 9.91
CA ALA A 338 -3.25 -0.12 11.26
C ALA A 338 -1.98 -0.33 12.10
N ASN A 339 -1.19 -1.36 11.78
CA ASN A 339 0.03 -1.74 12.48
C ASN A 339 1.27 -1.00 11.96
N ALA A 340 1.16 -0.28 10.83
CA ALA A 340 2.24 0.53 10.30
C ALA A 340 2.53 1.74 11.20
N SER A 341 3.80 2.17 11.24
CA SER A 341 4.16 3.36 12.00
C SER A 341 3.45 4.61 11.45
N VAL A 342 3.27 5.62 12.30
CA VAL A 342 2.61 6.88 11.89
C VAL A 342 3.28 7.52 10.66
N GLN A 343 4.60 7.40 10.54
CA GLN A 343 5.37 7.92 9.42
C GLN A 343 5.20 7.07 8.15
N GLU A 344 5.11 5.74 8.26
CA GLU A 344 4.82 4.87 7.10
C GLU A 344 3.42 5.10 6.53
N ARG A 345 2.47 5.48 7.38
CA ARG A 345 1.10 5.81 6.96
C ARG A 345 1.02 7.17 6.25
N THR A 346 1.93 8.09 6.57
CA THR A 346 1.97 9.45 6.00
C THR A 346 3.40 9.88 5.66
N PRO A 347 4.09 9.22 4.71
CA PRO A 347 5.53 9.40 4.48
C PRO A 347 5.92 10.75 3.86
N TRP A 348 4.94 11.54 3.42
CA TRP A 348 5.17 12.93 3.01
C TRP A 348 5.27 13.88 4.20
N HIS A 349 4.80 13.49 5.38
CA HIS A 349 4.74 14.36 6.54
C HIS A 349 6.14 14.72 7.02
N VAL A 350 6.37 16.02 7.24
CA VAL A 350 7.64 16.54 7.78
C VAL A 350 7.39 17.49 8.94
N THR A 351 8.36 17.59 9.84
CA THR A 351 8.34 18.57 10.94
C THR A 351 9.32 19.69 10.65
N ILE A 352 8.86 20.93 10.71
CA ILE A 352 9.67 22.12 10.47
C ILE A 352 10.00 22.77 11.80
N LYS A 353 11.29 23.01 12.03
CA LYS A 353 11.84 23.60 13.26
C LYS A 353 12.47 24.96 12.94
N PRO A 354 11.68 26.05 12.95
CA PRO A 354 12.24 27.40 12.97
C PRO A 354 12.82 27.65 14.38
N ARG A 355 14.11 27.94 14.50
CA ARG A 355 14.88 27.96 15.78
C ARG A 355 14.19 28.71 16.93
N SER A 356 13.51 29.81 16.64
CA SER A 356 12.92 30.75 17.62
C SER A 356 11.39 30.71 17.69
N GLN A 357 10.73 29.77 16.99
CA GLN A 357 9.27 29.72 16.89
C GLN A 357 8.68 28.34 17.22
N GLU A 358 7.36 28.30 17.38
CA GLU A 358 6.64 27.03 17.46
C GLU A 358 6.91 26.19 16.20
N THR A 359 7.04 24.87 16.38
CA THR A 359 7.25 23.94 15.26
C THR A 359 6.05 23.97 14.33
N CYS A 360 6.29 23.98 13.03
CA CYS A 360 5.27 23.77 12.01
C CYS A 360 5.37 22.36 11.42
N ARG A 361 4.44 22.03 10.53
CA ARG A 361 4.47 20.84 9.69
C ARG A 361 4.57 21.23 8.22
N GLY A 362 4.82 20.25 7.37
CA GLY A 362 4.83 20.41 5.93
C GLY A 362 4.60 19.09 5.23
N ALA A 363 4.66 19.10 3.91
CA ALA A 363 4.65 17.90 3.11
C ALA A 363 5.78 17.89 2.08
N LEU A 364 6.48 16.77 1.95
CA LEU A 364 7.31 16.52 0.77
C LEU A 364 6.42 16.48 -0.47
N ILE A 365 6.79 17.24 -1.48
CA ILE A 365 6.11 17.29 -2.79
C ILE A 365 7.03 16.84 -3.94
N SER A 366 8.33 16.71 -3.67
CA SER A 366 9.32 16.05 -4.53
C SER A 366 10.44 15.46 -3.67
N ASP A 367 11.53 15.00 -4.30
CA ASP A 367 12.72 14.51 -3.59
C ASP A 367 13.53 15.60 -2.88
N GLN A 368 13.24 16.89 -3.12
CA GLN A 368 14.01 17.99 -2.56
C GLN A 368 13.17 19.18 -2.11
N TRP A 369 11.85 19.17 -2.36
CA TRP A 369 10.96 20.28 -2.04
C TRP A 369 9.89 19.92 -1.03
N VAL A 370 9.68 20.83 -0.09
CA VAL A 370 8.66 20.77 0.96
C VAL A 370 7.70 21.95 0.81
N LEU A 371 6.41 21.66 0.86
CA LEU A 371 5.32 22.63 0.89
C LEU A 371 4.85 22.86 2.33
N THR A 372 4.67 24.11 2.73
CA THR A 372 4.22 24.50 4.08
C THR A 372 3.55 25.89 4.07
N ALA A 373 3.17 26.39 5.24
CA ALA A 373 2.57 27.72 5.44
C ALA A 373 3.64 28.83 5.55
N ALA A 374 3.33 30.02 5.06
CA ALA A 374 4.22 31.18 5.11
C ALA A 374 4.38 31.74 6.53
N HIS A 375 3.30 31.76 7.31
CA HIS A 375 3.28 32.36 8.65
C HIS A 375 4.25 31.69 9.63
N CYS A 376 4.67 30.45 9.35
CA CYS A 376 5.70 29.71 10.08
C CYS A 376 7.07 30.41 10.12
N PHE A 377 7.29 31.41 9.25
CA PHE A 377 8.58 32.09 9.11
C PHE A 377 8.54 33.58 9.47
N ARG A 378 7.39 34.08 9.94
CA ARG A 378 7.12 35.52 10.18
C ARG A 378 8.15 36.26 11.04
N ASN A 379 8.76 35.59 12.03
CA ASN A 379 9.79 36.15 12.92
C ASN A 379 11.02 35.23 12.98
N ALA A 380 11.21 34.38 11.97
CA ALA A 380 12.28 33.41 11.99
C ALA A 380 13.59 34.09 11.57
N GLU A 381 14.64 33.93 12.39
CA GLU A 381 16.00 34.38 12.06
C GLU A 381 16.51 33.68 10.79
N ASN A 382 17.68 34.10 10.30
CA ASN A 382 18.40 33.55 9.13
C ASN A 382 18.04 32.07 8.80
N SER A 383 17.56 31.84 7.58
CA SER A 383 17.07 30.52 7.09
C SER A 383 18.08 29.38 7.24
N SER A 384 19.38 29.70 7.35
CA SER A 384 20.44 28.73 7.67
C SER A 384 20.25 27.98 9.00
N LEU A 385 19.46 28.53 9.92
CA LEU A 385 19.17 27.94 11.22
C LEU A 385 17.92 27.04 11.22
N TRP A 386 17.15 27.03 10.14
CA TRP A 386 15.94 26.22 10.04
C TRP A 386 16.31 24.78 9.71
N ARG A 387 15.54 23.84 10.27
CA ARG A 387 15.69 22.41 9.99
C ARG A 387 14.36 21.81 9.59
N VAL A 388 14.40 20.88 8.64
CA VAL A 388 13.25 20.06 8.27
C VAL A 388 13.56 18.62 8.64
N ASN A 389 12.76 18.06 9.53
CA ASN A 389 12.84 16.65 9.89
C ASN A 389 11.94 15.83 8.96
N VAL A 390 12.55 14.90 8.23
CA VAL A 390 11.91 13.98 7.29
C VAL A 390 11.97 12.57 7.87
N GLY A 391 10.96 11.73 7.61
CA GLY A 391 10.99 10.33 8.05
C GLY A 391 12.21 9.55 7.52
N ASP A 392 12.73 8.63 8.33
CA ASP A 392 13.88 7.79 7.97
C ASP A 392 13.64 6.35 8.47
N PRO A 393 13.76 5.32 7.61
CA PRO A 393 13.54 3.93 8.04
C PRO A 393 14.56 3.43 9.08
N ASN A 394 15.71 4.10 9.22
CA ASN A 394 16.75 3.74 10.18
C ASN A 394 16.64 4.51 11.50
N SER A 395 15.70 5.45 11.61
CA SER A 395 15.54 6.31 12.77
C SER A 395 14.08 6.67 13.00
N GLN A 396 13.52 6.23 14.13
CA GLN A 396 12.17 6.63 14.55
C GLN A 396 12.01 8.14 14.75
N TRP A 397 13.13 8.87 14.88
CA TRP A 397 13.17 10.32 15.02
C TRP A 397 13.32 11.06 13.69
N GLY A 398 13.38 10.33 12.58
CA GLY A 398 13.65 10.87 11.24
C GLY A 398 15.09 11.34 11.05
N LYS A 399 15.31 12.09 9.97
CA LYS A 399 16.57 12.74 9.58
C LYS A 399 16.33 14.24 9.40
N ASP A 400 17.16 15.07 10.04
CA ASP A 400 17.13 16.52 9.87
C ASP A 400 17.88 16.94 8.60
N PHE A 401 17.26 17.80 7.80
CA PHE A 401 17.82 18.41 6.59
C PHE A 401 17.94 19.93 6.78
N SER A 402 19.04 20.48 6.27
CA SER A 402 19.23 21.93 6.12
C SER A 402 18.47 22.45 4.90
N ILE A 403 18.13 23.74 4.90
CA ILE A 403 17.40 24.40 3.83
C ILE A 403 18.39 25.16 2.94
N GLU A 404 18.38 24.89 1.63
CA GLU A 404 19.14 25.62 0.62
C GLU A 404 18.46 26.95 0.29
N LYS A 405 17.13 26.91 0.09
CA LYS A 405 16.32 28.06 -0.32
C LYS A 405 14.93 27.97 0.29
N ALA A 406 14.44 29.09 0.80
CA ALA A 406 13.04 29.27 1.16
C ALA A 406 12.39 30.27 0.20
N VAL A 407 11.21 29.91 -0.31
CA VAL A 407 10.39 30.76 -1.19
C VAL A 407 9.06 30.98 -0.48
N ILE A 408 8.90 32.16 0.10
CA ILE A 408 7.66 32.60 0.75
C ILE A 408 6.86 33.40 -0.27
N SER A 409 5.55 33.19 -0.35
CA SER A 409 4.71 33.97 -1.26
C SER A 409 4.84 35.47 -0.99
N SER A 410 5.07 36.26 -2.04
CA SER A 410 5.20 37.71 -1.93
C SER A 410 3.88 38.41 -1.57
N GLY A 411 2.74 37.73 -1.75
CA GLY A 411 1.43 38.24 -1.34
C GLY A 411 1.16 38.07 0.16
N PHE A 412 1.97 37.26 0.86
CA PHE A 412 1.75 36.99 2.27
C PHE A 412 2.18 38.18 3.13
N ASP A 413 1.20 38.84 3.73
CA ASP A 413 1.40 39.78 4.83
C ASP A 413 0.28 39.60 5.87
N VAL A 414 0.68 39.03 7.02
CA VAL A 414 -0.22 38.76 8.15
C VAL A 414 -0.91 40.03 8.68
N PHE A 415 -0.33 41.21 8.45
CA PHE A 415 -0.84 42.48 8.94
C PHE A 415 -1.42 43.38 7.86
N ALA A 416 -1.60 42.87 6.63
CA ALA A 416 -2.04 43.65 5.47
C ALA A 416 -3.35 44.42 5.73
N LYS A 417 -4.22 43.89 6.59
CA LYS A 417 -5.54 44.47 6.92
C LYS A 417 -5.64 45.02 8.34
N LYS A 418 -4.50 45.25 9.01
CA LYS A 418 -4.47 45.76 10.40
C LYS A 418 -5.16 47.12 10.54
N ASP A 419 -4.99 48.00 9.56
CA ASP A 419 -5.62 49.34 9.54
C ASP A 419 -7.15 49.28 9.35
N GLN A 420 -7.67 48.13 8.90
CA GLN A 420 -9.10 47.86 8.75
C GLN A 420 -9.70 47.14 9.98
N GLY A 421 -8.93 47.03 11.07
CA GLY A 421 -9.34 46.34 12.30
C GLY A 421 -9.15 44.82 12.27
N ILE A 422 -8.57 44.26 11.20
CA ILE A 422 -8.28 42.82 11.07
C ILE A 422 -6.85 42.57 11.53
N ARG A 423 -6.68 42.01 12.74
CA ARG A 423 -5.36 41.84 13.38
C ARG A 423 -4.44 40.87 12.64
N GLU A 424 -5.00 39.82 12.07
CA GLU A 424 -4.27 38.80 11.33
C GLU A 424 -5.04 38.44 10.05
N PHE A 425 -4.34 38.45 8.91
CA PHE A 425 -4.87 38.11 7.60
C PHE A 425 -3.97 37.06 6.93
N TYR A 426 -4.51 35.89 6.62
CA TYR A 426 -3.73 34.74 6.15
C TYR A 426 -3.80 34.53 4.63
N GLY A 427 -4.10 35.58 3.86
CA GLY A 427 -4.07 35.50 2.40
C GLY A 427 -2.66 35.14 1.90
N ASP A 428 -2.59 34.31 0.87
CA ASP A 428 -1.34 33.80 0.30
C ASP A 428 -0.40 33.10 1.30
N ASP A 429 -0.94 32.49 2.36
CA ASP A 429 -0.18 31.79 3.41
C ASP A 429 0.46 30.47 2.95
N ILE A 430 1.40 30.56 2.02
CA ILE A 430 2.10 29.44 1.39
C ILE A 430 3.60 29.70 1.28
N ALA A 431 4.40 28.67 1.51
CA ALA A 431 5.84 28.70 1.32
C ALA A 431 6.39 27.36 0.82
N LEU A 432 7.48 27.42 0.06
CA LEU A 432 8.24 26.28 -0.43
C LEU A 432 9.65 26.30 0.16
N LEU A 433 10.11 25.14 0.62
CA LEU A 433 11.46 24.95 1.14
C LEU A 433 12.20 23.94 0.27
N LYS A 434 13.32 24.37 -0.33
CA LYS A 434 14.25 23.50 -1.03
C LYS A 434 15.29 22.99 -0.03
N LEU A 435 15.37 21.68 0.14
CA LEU A 435 16.35 21.02 1.01
C LEU A 435 17.74 21.05 0.37
N ALA A 436 18.79 21.12 1.20
CA ALA A 436 20.18 21.16 0.74
C ALA A 436 20.65 19.84 0.10
N GLU A 437 19.99 18.73 0.42
CA GLU A 437 20.26 17.41 -0.14
C GLU A 437 18.95 16.78 -0.60
N LYS A 438 19.03 15.93 -1.63
CA LYS A 438 17.91 15.09 -2.04
C LYS A 438 17.59 14.06 -0.96
N VAL A 439 16.31 13.91 -0.66
CA VAL A 439 15.75 12.87 0.19
C VAL A 439 15.80 11.55 -0.56
N LYS A 440 16.30 10.50 0.10
CA LYS A 440 16.24 9.14 -0.42
C LYS A 440 14.84 8.59 -0.17
N MET A 441 14.09 8.32 -1.24
CA MET A 441 12.74 7.76 -1.14
C MET A 441 12.75 6.41 -0.41
N SER A 442 11.78 6.21 0.47
CA SER A 442 11.64 4.98 1.27
C SER A 442 10.20 4.80 1.76
N THR A 443 9.93 3.82 2.62
CA THR A 443 8.63 3.69 3.30
C THR A 443 8.30 4.88 4.21
N HIS A 444 9.30 5.63 4.66
CA HIS A 444 9.12 6.71 5.63
C HIS A 444 9.21 8.11 5.00
N ALA A 445 9.63 8.20 3.74
CA ALA A 445 9.84 9.47 3.03
C ALA A 445 9.42 9.34 1.56
N ARG A 446 8.28 9.95 1.20
CA ARG A 446 7.74 10.00 -0.17
C ARG A 446 7.00 11.30 -0.43
N PRO A 447 6.97 11.82 -1.66
CA PRO A 447 6.15 12.98 -1.97
C PRO A 447 4.66 12.64 -1.89
N ILE A 448 3.82 13.60 -1.50
CA ILE A 448 2.36 13.52 -1.69
C ILE A 448 1.99 13.97 -3.11
N CYS A 449 0.88 13.48 -3.68
CA CYS A 449 0.45 13.96 -4.99
C CYS A 449 -0.11 15.39 -4.90
N LEU A 450 0.43 16.29 -5.73
CA LEU A 450 -0.13 17.63 -5.92
C LEU A 450 -1.16 17.62 -7.06
N PRO A 451 -2.35 18.22 -6.88
CA PRO A 451 -3.33 18.38 -7.94
C PRO A 451 -2.77 19.10 -9.16
N CYS A 452 -3.43 18.89 -10.31
CA CYS A 452 -3.07 19.51 -11.58
C CYS A 452 -1.67 19.13 -12.10
N THR A 453 -1.18 17.95 -11.71
CA THR A 453 0.06 17.36 -12.21
C THR A 453 -0.22 16.05 -12.96
N VAL A 454 0.68 15.68 -13.87
CA VAL A 454 0.63 14.42 -14.62
C VAL A 454 0.73 13.24 -13.67
N GLU A 455 1.57 13.34 -12.63
CA GLU A 455 1.73 12.29 -11.62
C GLU A 455 0.42 12.07 -10.84
N ALA A 456 -0.28 13.14 -10.46
CA ALA A 456 -1.61 13.03 -9.86
C ALA A 456 -2.66 12.51 -10.84
N ASN A 457 -2.54 12.82 -12.13
CA ASN A 457 -3.46 12.34 -13.17
C ASN A 457 -3.37 10.83 -13.33
N LEU A 458 -2.14 10.30 -13.35
CA LEU A 458 -1.86 8.86 -13.34
C LEU A 458 -2.38 8.21 -12.06
N ALA A 459 -2.14 8.82 -10.90
CA ALA A 459 -2.65 8.34 -9.61
C ALA A 459 -4.19 8.28 -9.55
N LEU A 460 -4.88 9.25 -10.17
CA LEU A 460 -6.34 9.25 -10.34
C LEU A 460 -6.82 8.35 -11.48
N ARG A 461 -5.91 7.79 -12.28
CA ARG A 461 -6.17 7.01 -13.50
C ARG A 461 -7.10 7.73 -14.46
N ARG A 462 -6.78 9.00 -14.68
CA ARG A 462 -7.50 9.88 -15.60
C ARG A 462 -6.83 9.86 -16.98
N PRO A 463 -7.56 10.17 -18.06
CA PRO A 463 -6.98 10.25 -19.39
C PRO A 463 -5.83 11.26 -19.47
N PRO A 464 -4.81 11.07 -20.34
CA PRO A 464 -3.68 12.01 -20.47
C PRO A 464 -4.09 13.44 -20.84
N GLY A 465 -5.26 13.63 -21.47
CA GLY A 465 -5.79 14.94 -21.86
C GLY A 465 -6.58 15.68 -20.78
N SER A 466 -6.57 15.21 -19.53
CA SER A 466 -7.26 15.88 -18.42
C SER A 466 -6.61 17.21 -18.03
N THR A 467 -7.42 18.11 -17.48
CA THR A 467 -7.06 19.47 -17.07
C THR A 467 -7.02 19.63 -15.55
N CYS A 468 -6.50 20.76 -15.07
CA CYS A 468 -6.54 21.11 -13.65
C CYS A 468 -7.99 21.24 -13.14
N ARG A 469 -8.90 21.78 -13.96
CA ARG A 469 -10.33 21.82 -13.65
C ARG A 469 -10.95 20.42 -13.48
N ASP A 470 -10.56 19.45 -14.31
CA ASP A 470 -11.02 18.06 -14.17
C ASP A 470 -10.56 17.47 -12.83
N HIS A 471 -9.33 17.77 -12.40
CA HIS A 471 -8.83 17.37 -11.08
C HIS A 471 -9.62 18.02 -9.94
N GLU A 472 -9.95 19.31 -10.04
CA GLU A 472 -10.76 20.01 -9.03
C GLU A 472 -12.15 19.37 -8.93
N SER A 473 -12.77 19.08 -10.07
CA SER A 473 -14.08 18.43 -10.15
C SER A 473 -14.09 16.98 -9.68
N GLU A 474 -12.98 16.24 -9.78
CA GLU A 474 -12.84 14.88 -9.27
C GLU A 474 -12.59 14.86 -7.75
N LEU A 475 -11.64 15.67 -7.28
CA LEU A 475 -11.18 15.66 -5.89
C LEU A 475 -12.15 16.39 -4.97
N LEU A 476 -12.79 17.48 -5.45
CA LEU A 476 -13.71 18.32 -4.69
C LEU A 476 -15.16 18.20 -5.18
N ASN A 477 -15.61 16.97 -5.44
CA ASN A 477 -16.86 16.66 -6.13
C ASN A 477 -18.15 16.67 -5.29
N LYS A 478 -18.07 16.90 -3.98
CA LYS A 478 -19.20 16.84 -3.03
C LYS A 478 -19.27 18.11 -2.18
N LEU A 479 -20.45 18.42 -1.66
CA LEU A 479 -20.65 19.52 -0.70
C LEU A 479 -19.92 19.30 0.63
N SER A 480 -19.76 18.03 1.03
CA SER A 480 -18.97 17.60 2.18
C SER A 480 -18.03 16.47 1.75
N ILE A 481 -16.72 16.70 1.86
CA ILE A 481 -15.69 15.78 1.38
C ILE A 481 -14.85 15.30 2.56
N PRO A 482 -14.86 14.00 2.89
CA PRO A 482 -13.95 13.44 3.89
C PRO A 482 -12.49 13.68 3.50
N ALA A 483 -11.73 14.27 4.40
CA ALA A 483 -10.34 14.62 4.25
C ALA A 483 -9.59 14.44 5.57
N TYR A 484 -8.27 14.61 5.52
CA TYR A 484 -7.40 14.34 6.65
C TYR A 484 -6.31 15.39 6.81
N PHE A 485 -5.79 15.50 8.03
CA PHE A 485 -4.51 16.15 8.33
C PHE A 485 -3.74 15.30 9.35
N VAL A 486 -2.45 15.59 9.56
CA VAL A 486 -1.61 14.85 10.52
C VAL A 486 -1.42 15.67 11.79
N SER A 487 -1.71 15.06 12.94
CA SER A 487 -1.55 15.69 14.25
C SER A 487 -0.09 15.80 14.72
N LEU A 488 0.15 16.49 15.83
CA LEU A 488 1.47 16.61 16.46
C LEU A 488 2.13 15.26 16.75
N ASN A 489 1.33 14.24 17.11
CA ASN A 489 1.77 12.87 17.40
C ASN A 489 1.93 11.99 16.15
N GLY A 490 1.66 12.52 14.95
CA GLY A 490 1.70 11.75 13.70
C GLY A 490 0.40 11.01 13.37
N ASN A 491 -0.63 11.06 14.23
CA ASN A 491 -1.91 10.42 13.93
C ASN A 491 -2.65 11.16 12.80
N LYS A 492 -3.22 10.39 11.87
CA LYS A 492 -4.17 10.87 10.85
C LYS A 492 -5.49 11.26 11.53
N MET A 493 -5.89 12.52 11.38
CA MET A 493 -7.09 13.11 11.97
C MET A 493 -8.16 13.31 10.89
N ASN A 494 -9.44 13.23 11.25
CA ASN A 494 -10.54 13.23 10.30
C ASN A 494 -11.25 14.58 10.26
N ILE A 495 -11.46 15.10 9.05
CA ILE A 495 -12.22 16.33 8.82
C ILE A 495 -13.14 16.19 7.60
N ASN A 496 -14.08 17.11 7.45
CA ASN A 496 -14.92 17.21 6.27
C ASN A 496 -14.78 18.59 5.63
N LEU A 497 -14.19 18.64 4.43
CA LEU A 497 -14.08 19.87 3.66
C LEU A 497 -15.45 20.25 3.10
N LYS A 498 -15.85 21.49 3.37
CA LYS A 498 -17.12 22.06 2.93
C LYS A 498 -16.93 22.84 1.64
N THR A 499 -17.76 22.57 0.63
CA THR A 499 -17.75 23.26 -0.67
C THR A 499 -19.12 23.85 -0.99
N GLY A 500 -19.23 24.65 -2.05
CA GLY A 500 -20.50 25.21 -2.51
C GLY A 500 -21.28 25.96 -1.42
N THR A 501 -22.55 25.59 -1.24
CA THR A 501 -23.44 26.19 -0.22
C THR A 501 -23.03 25.84 1.22
N GLU A 502 -22.41 24.68 1.45
CA GLU A 502 -21.88 24.30 2.77
C GLU A 502 -20.65 25.13 3.14
N TRP A 503 -19.81 25.49 2.16
CA TRP A 503 -18.67 26.39 2.40
C TRP A 503 -19.14 27.75 2.93
N ILE A 504 -20.17 28.35 2.31
CA ILE A 504 -20.77 29.61 2.77
C ILE A 504 -21.27 29.48 4.22
N SER A 505 -21.83 28.33 4.58
CA SER A 505 -22.29 28.07 5.95
C SER A 505 -21.13 27.86 6.92
N CYS A 506 -20.04 27.24 6.47
CA CYS A 506 -18.84 26.97 7.24
C CYS A 506 -18.14 28.27 7.67
N ILE A 507 -17.92 29.20 6.72
CA ILE A 507 -17.20 30.46 6.98
C ILE A 507 -17.98 31.44 7.86
N LYS A 508 -19.32 31.34 7.94
CA LYS A 508 -20.15 32.24 8.75
C LYS A 508 -19.79 32.25 10.23
N ALA A 509 -19.14 31.22 10.77
CA ALA A 509 -18.69 31.22 12.16
C ALA A 509 -17.68 32.34 12.47
N VAL A 510 -16.94 32.83 11.47
CA VAL A 510 -15.97 33.93 11.64
C VAL A 510 -16.67 35.22 12.08
N SER A 511 -17.84 35.54 11.53
CA SER A 511 -18.59 36.75 11.93
C SER A 511 -19.18 36.63 13.34
N GLN A 512 -19.29 35.41 13.87
CA GLN A 512 -19.77 35.11 15.21
C GLN A 512 -18.65 35.21 16.26
N ASP A 513 -17.37 35.09 15.87
CA ASP A 513 -16.23 35.31 16.75
C ASP A 513 -15.91 36.81 16.89
N LYS A 514 -16.74 37.50 17.68
CA LYS A 514 -16.55 38.92 18.02
C LYS A 514 -15.33 39.20 18.89
N THR A 515 -14.69 38.16 19.45
CA THR A 515 -13.46 38.32 20.24
C THR A 515 -12.24 38.51 19.35
N THR A 516 -12.19 37.78 18.24
CA THR A 516 -11.10 37.86 17.27
C THR A 516 -11.38 38.94 16.21
N PHE A 517 -12.64 39.08 15.80
CA PHE A 517 -13.08 39.97 14.73
C PHE A 517 -14.24 40.88 15.17
N PRO A 518 -13.98 41.88 16.05
CA PRO A 518 -15.03 42.73 16.60
C PRO A 518 -15.77 43.55 15.54
N ASP A 519 -15.03 44.14 14.58
CA ASP A 519 -15.56 45.11 13.61
C ASP A 519 -15.78 44.54 12.20
N LEU A 520 -15.76 43.21 12.05
CA LEU A 520 -15.85 42.55 10.75
C LEU A 520 -17.26 42.65 10.15
N LYS A 521 -17.36 43.34 9.00
CA LYS A 521 -18.61 43.56 8.25
C LYS A 521 -18.89 42.45 7.23
N ASP A 522 -17.85 42.03 6.50
CA ASP A 522 -17.94 40.95 5.52
C ASP A 522 -16.89 39.86 5.86
N VAL A 523 -17.35 38.62 5.97
CA VAL A 523 -16.49 37.45 6.24
C VAL A 523 -15.43 37.28 5.15
N ARG A 524 -15.73 37.66 3.90
CA ARG A 524 -14.81 37.50 2.76
C ARG A 524 -13.58 38.39 2.83
N GLU A 525 -13.59 39.41 3.68
CA GLU A 525 -12.40 40.21 3.96
C GLU A 525 -11.31 39.41 4.68
N VAL A 526 -11.68 38.33 5.38
CA VAL A 526 -10.75 37.46 6.11
C VAL A 526 -10.66 36.09 5.44
N VAL A 527 -11.80 35.53 5.02
CA VAL A 527 -11.88 34.22 4.35
C VAL A 527 -12.15 34.41 2.87
N THR A 528 -11.08 34.58 2.10
CA THR A 528 -11.14 34.67 0.64
C THR A 528 -11.47 33.31 0.00
N ASP A 529 -11.62 33.28 -1.32
CA ASP A 529 -11.79 32.05 -2.10
C ASP A 529 -10.54 31.15 -2.10
N GLN A 530 -9.39 31.67 -1.62
CA GLN A 530 -8.18 30.90 -1.41
C GLN A 530 -8.31 29.86 -0.28
N PHE A 531 -9.37 29.89 0.53
CA PHE A 531 -9.51 28.97 1.66
C PHE A 531 -10.55 27.87 1.44
N LEU A 532 -10.15 26.63 1.73
CA LEU A 532 -11.04 25.54 2.10
C LEU A 532 -11.49 25.71 3.57
N CYS A 533 -12.64 25.15 3.94
CA CYS A 533 -13.18 25.24 5.30
C CYS A 533 -13.57 23.86 5.84
N SER A 534 -13.23 23.59 7.10
CA SER A 534 -13.64 22.39 7.86
C SER A 534 -13.91 22.71 9.33
N GLY A 535 -14.05 21.69 10.17
CA GLY A 535 -14.25 21.87 11.62
C GLY A 535 -15.73 21.95 12.00
N MET A 536 -16.63 21.50 11.13
CA MET A 536 -18.05 21.36 11.43
C MET A 536 -18.31 20.09 12.25
N GLU A 537 -19.37 20.11 13.06
CA GLU A 537 -19.88 18.92 13.76
C GLU A 537 -18.84 18.21 14.64
N LYS A 538 -18.39 17.01 14.23
CA LYS A 538 -17.48 16.13 14.98
C LYS A 538 -16.07 16.10 14.36
N ASP A 539 -15.77 17.00 13.43
CA ASP A 539 -14.44 17.12 12.84
C ASP A 539 -13.37 17.40 13.90
N ASP A 540 -12.18 16.86 13.68
CA ASP A 540 -11.00 17.24 14.42
C ASP A 540 -10.52 18.65 14.00
N ASN A 541 -10.02 19.46 14.94
CA ASN A 541 -9.50 20.79 14.64
C ASN A 541 -7.98 20.80 14.74
N PRO A 542 -7.22 21.38 13.80
CA PRO A 542 -5.76 21.46 13.90
C PRO A 542 -5.28 22.33 15.05
N CYS A 543 -4.10 21.99 15.57
CA CYS A 543 -3.39 22.76 16.57
C CYS A 543 -2.40 23.73 15.92
N ARG A 544 -1.96 24.74 16.68
CA ARG A 544 -1.00 25.74 16.20
C ARG A 544 0.31 25.14 15.65
N GLY A 545 0.80 24.06 16.25
CA GLY A 545 2.01 23.38 15.77
C GLY A 545 1.80 22.42 14.60
N GLU A 546 0.55 22.24 14.14
CA GLU A 546 0.15 21.41 12.99
C GLU A 546 0.01 22.26 11.71
N SER A 547 0.07 23.60 11.85
CA SER A 547 0.09 24.55 10.74
C SER A 547 1.18 24.25 9.71
N GLY A 548 0.86 24.49 8.45
CA GLY A 548 1.67 24.15 7.28
C GLY A 548 1.56 22.68 6.86
N GLY A 549 1.02 21.79 7.69
CA GLY A 549 0.79 20.39 7.34
C GLY A 549 -0.20 20.23 6.19
N ALA A 550 -0.05 19.14 5.43
CA ALA A 550 -0.96 18.84 4.33
C ALA A 550 -2.40 18.59 4.83
N VAL A 551 -3.35 19.15 4.11
CA VAL A 551 -4.75 18.71 4.10
C VAL A 551 -4.96 17.86 2.87
N PHE A 552 -5.27 16.59 3.06
CA PHE A 552 -5.21 15.60 1.99
C PHE A 552 -6.40 14.66 1.94
N LEU A 553 -6.62 14.11 0.74
CA LEU A 553 -7.66 13.16 0.41
C LEU A 553 -7.04 11.81 0.08
N GLU A 554 -7.82 10.75 0.31
CA GLU A 554 -7.50 9.40 -0.14
C GLU A 554 -8.46 9.04 -1.29
N ARG A 555 -7.92 8.66 -2.46
CA ARG A 555 -8.66 8.22 -3.64
C ARG A 555 -7.87 7.12 -4.35
N ARG A 556 -8.53 6.00 -4.70
CA ARG A 556 -7.90 4.88 -5.42
C ARG A 556 -6.58 4.43 -4.79
N HIS A 557 -6.57 4.34 -3.46
CA HIS A 557 -5.41 4.03 -2.63
C HIS A 557 -4.18 4.96 -2.80
N ARG A 558 -4.40 6.19 -3.26
CA ARG A 558 -3.40 7.26 -3.38
C ARG A 558 -3.82 8.49 -2.58
N PHE A 559 -2.83 9.25 -2.12
CA PHE A 559 -3.01 10.43 -1.28
C PHE A 559 -2.72 11.73 -2.04
N PHE A 560 -3.65 12.68 -1.96
CA PHE A 560 -3.61 13.94 -2.71
C PHE A 560 -3.71 15.13 -1.77
N GLN A 561 -2.73 16.02 -1.78
CA GLN A 561 -2.78 17.24 -1.00
C GLN A 561 -3.64 18.28 -1.72
N VAL A 562 -4.83 18.58 -1.20
CA VAL A 562 -5.72 19.61 -1.76
C VAL A 562 -5.57 20.95 -1.06
N GLY A 563 -4.97 20.96 0.14
CA GLY A 563 -4.67 22.18 0.87
C GLY A 563 -3.54 22.03 1.86
N LEU A 564 -3.32 23.08 2.64
CA LEU A 564 -2.43 23.08 3.79
C LEU A 564 -3.10 23.80 4.97
N VAL A 565 -2.85 23.31 6.18
CA VAL A 565 -3.38 23.89 7.41
C VAL A 565 -2.83 25.30 7.57
N SER A 566 -3.71 26.30 7.66
CA SER A 566 -3.30 27.70 7.82
C SER A 566 -3.69 28.22 9.21
N TRP A 567 -4.99 28.44 9.46
CA TRP A 567 -5.47 29.03 10.71
C TRP A 567 -6.86 28.50 11.11
N GLY A 568 -7.30 28.80 12.34
CA GLY A 568 -8.61 28.40 12.85
C GLY A 568 -9.09 29.24 14.04
N LEU A 569 -10.37 29.11 14.39
CA LEU A 569 -11.03 29.89 15.46
C LEU A 569 -10.81 29.30 16.88
N TYR A 570 -10.28 28.08 16.95
CA TYR A 570 -10.05 27.36 18.19
C TYR A 570 -8.82 26.45 18.07
N ASN A 571 -7.94 26.50 19.08
CA ASN A 571 -6.81 25.59 19.21
C ASN A 571 -7.14 24.53 20.28
N PRO A 572 -7.30 23.24 19.92
CA PRO A 572 -7.64 22.20 20.88
C PRO A 572 -6.45 21.73 21.73
N CYS A 573 -5.21 22.05 21.35
CA CYS A 573 -4.04 21.55 22.07
C CYS A 573 -3.79 22.29 23.39
N GLY A 574 -3.58 21.52 24.46
CA GLY A 574 -3.29 22.04 25.80
C GLY A 574 -1.98 22.83 25.89
N LYS A 575 -1.96 23.85 26.76
CA LYS A 575 -0.74 24.66 27.00
C LYS A 575 0.39 23.88 27.67
N SER A 576 0.06 22.91 28.54
CA SER A 576 1.03 22.11 29.31
C SER A 576 1.40 20.80 28.60
N ASN A 577 0.42 20.09 28.04
CA ASN A 577 0.64 18.92 27.20
C ASN A 577 0.04 19.18 25.82
N LYS A 578 0.90 19.54 24.86
CA LYS A 578 0.50 19.84 23.48
C LYS A 578 -0.13 18.64 22.77
N ASN A 579 0.02 17.42 23.29
CA ASN A 579 -0.56 16.21 22.70
C ASN A 579 -1.98 15.92 23.20
N SER A 580 -2.41 16.59 24.26
CA SER A 580 -3.78 16.50 24.77
C SER A 580 -4.70 17.46 24.02
N ARG A 581 -5.75 16.92 23.39
CA ARG A 581 -6.77 17.69 22.65
C ARG A 581 -8.01 17.90 23.51
N GLN A 582 -8.50 19.12 23.58
CA GLN A 582 -9.71 19.51 24.28
C GLN A 582 -10.82 19.85 23.30
N ARG A 583 -12.07 19.61 23.69
CA ARG A 583 -13.23 20.07 22.93
C ARG A 583 -13.41 21.56 23.13
N ALA A 584 -13.91 22.23 22.09
CA ALA A 584 -14.25 23.65 22.16
C ALA A 584 -15.23 23.92 23.33
N PRO A 585 -14.97 24.95 24.15
CA PRO A 585 -15.87 25.32 25.24
C PRO A 585 -17.23 25.80 24.70
N LYS A 586 -18.28 25.70 25.53
CA LYS A 586 -19.63 26.17 25.15
C LYS A 586 -19.56 27.64 24.71
N GLY A 587 -20.09 27.94 23.52
CA GLY A 587 -20.10 29.27 22.92
C GLY A 587 -18.96 29.57 21.94
N LYS A 588 -17.91 28.73 21.87
CA LYS A 588 -16.90 28.77 20.80
C LYS A 588 -17.30 27.79 19.69
N ILE A 589 -17.39 28.28 18.46
CA ILE A 589 -17.68 27.45 17.28
C ILE A 589 -16.36 27.25 16.54
N PRO A 590 -15.74 26.05 16.64
CA PRO A 590 -14.48 25.80 15.98
C PRO A 590 -14.68 25.77 14.46
N ARG A 591 -13.77 26.41 13.73
CA ARG A 591 -13.64 26.33 12.27
C ARG A 591 -12.17 26.45 11.91
N ASP A 592 -11.80 25.72 10.88
CA ASP A 592 -10.43 25.68 10.39
C ASP A 592 -10.42 26.02 8.90
N PHE A 593 -9.44 26.83 8.53
CA PHE A 593 -9.28 27.37 7.20
C PHE A 593 -7.92 26.93 6.65
N HIS A 594 -7.96 26.37 5.44
CA HIS A 594 -6.82 25.74 4.80
C HIS A 594 -6.61 26.37 3.45
N ILE A 595 -5.37 26.71 3.09
CA ILE A 595 -5.09 27.25 1.76
C ILE A 595 -5.43 26.20 0.70
N ASN A 596 -6.19 26.58 -0.31
CA ASN A 596 -6.63 25.74 -1.43
C ASN A 596 -5.59 25.74 -2.54
N LEU A 597 -4.96 24.59 -2.81
CA LEU A 597 -3.90 24.50 -3.82
C LEU A 597 -4.41 24.70 -5.26
N PHE A 598 -5.72 24.54 -5.51
CA PHE A 598 -6.30 24.88 -6.82
C PHE A 598 -6.33 26.40 -7.09
N ARG A 599 -6.29 27.22 -6.04
CA ARG A 599 -6.32 28.69 -6.16
C ARG A 599 -4.93 29.31 -6.26
N LEU A 600 -3.88 28.56 -5.93
CA LEU A 600 -2.48 29.01 -5.98
C LEU A 600 -1.68 28.34 -7.12
N GLN A 601 -2.36 27.79 -8.12
CA GLN A 601 -1.73 27.15 -9.28
C GLN A 601 -0.71 28.04 -10.02
N PRO A 602 -0.97 29.34 -10.27
CA PRO A 602 0.02 30.20 -10.92
C PRO A 602 1.34 30.28 -10.14
N TRP A 603 1.25 30.46 -8.81
CA TRP A 603 2.43 30.56 -7.95
C TRP A 603 3.17 29.21 -7.83
N LEU A 604 2.44 28.10 -7.70
CA LEU A 604 3.03 26.76 -7.66
C LEU A 604 3.78 26.45 -8.95
N ARG A 605 3.18 26.72 -10.12
CA ARG A 605 3.80 26.50 -11.45
C ARG A 605 5.05 27.32 -11.62
N GLN A 606 5.01 28.61 -11.28
CA GLN A 606 6.17 29.51 -11.38
C GLN A 606 7.42 28.95 -10.67
N HIS A 607 7.25 28.24 -9.57
CA HIS A 607 8.36 27.77 -8.73
C HIS A 607 8.67 26.28 -8.86
N LEU A 608 7.75 25.48 -9.41
CA LEU A 608 7.86 24.02 -9.51
C LEU A 608 7.84 23.51 -10.96
N GLU A 609 7.71 24.38 -11.95
CA GLU A 609 7.88 24.01 -13.35
C GLU A 609 9.31 23.48 -13.59
N GLY A 610 9.42 22.35 -14.29
CA GLY A 610 10.66 21.60 -14.43
C GLY A 610 11.03 20.71 -13.23
N ILE A 611 10.30 20.81 -12.11
CA ILE A 611 10.40 19.89 -10.96
C ILE A 611 9.21 18.91 -10.99
N LEU A 612 8.01 19.42 -11.25
CA LEU A 612 6.78 18.65 -11.45
C LEU A 612 6.20 18.92 -12.84
N ASN A 613 5.46 17.96 -13.38
CA ASN A 613 4.85 18.08 -14.69
C ASN A 613 3.39 18.54 -14.52
N PHE A 614 3.10 19.81 -14.79
CA PHE A 614 1.74 20.34 -14.63
C PHE A 614 0.86 20.11 -15.87
N LEU A 615 -0.41 19.83 -15.64
CA LEU A 615 -1.45 19.73 -16.68
C LEU A 615 -1.85 21.11 -17.21
N PRO A 616 -2.56 21.20 -18.34
CA PRO A 616 -3.29 22.42 -18.71
C PRO A 616 -4.25 22.87 -17.59
N LEU A 617 -4.49 24.18 -17.45
CA LEU A 617 -5.38 24.74 -16.43
C LEU A 617 -6.86 24.41 -16.69
#